data_AF-A0AAU9K4U6-F1
#
_entry.id   AF-A0AAU9K4U6-F1
#
_cell.length_a   1.000
_cell.length_b   1.000
_cell.length_c   1.000
_cell.angle_alpha   90.00
_cell.angle_beta   90.00
_cell.angle_gamma   90.00
#
_symmetry.space_group_name_H-M   'P 1'
#
loop_
_entity.id
_entity.type
_entity.pdbx_description
1 polymer ?
#
loop_
_entity_poly.entity_id
_entity_poly.type
_entity_poly.pdbx_seq_one_letter_code
_entity_poly.pdbx_strand_id
1 'polypeptide(L)'
;MDYSLDESSIEVLKKVFAWSDFDGDGLVSREDLKMSSGLEKDEEVEALFFALKESSGCSKFSSSITFEEFCKGIIDLPFMLEQFKQDFEATPKHFKPLYDESSFESYDFNRQMKDDCCYKISEGAGLDTMLFFFDGLQDTIFNFNKALRGSFSPSSEKTADDLLDILSAMINRLQNKAQRDNLSLLEDVSSGCARLFRLMKEVIQYYADSMKELKNRLNESLLVNDSFKQRCNRLEESNNKLIKQLGRLEHETKETRIAHSEALAQQQMLQYQLKKAENSEVDALNQISSIQETIIIKEDAIAQLEKEVRRLNSIKKIQEMRGTLGRTPQDIKRIQVQKQENRQSVPTSFRFIDSEVNGRATSGETILDFRIQALSHQLKIKEEIIQKNEQEIKKANANETVMMQEIGHLKAQVSNLLIRLKEEQLNNQLYKITEEGEAVMSDRSLFEEIAVLEARSDSVKEGKNKKVAAFDRSTQTQFNSEMEIIGRNRNQKTDKRSDCWLCF
;
A
#
# COMPACT_ATOMS: atom_id res chain seq x y z
N MET A 1 -28.43 -35.04 0.59
CA MET A 1 -28.09 -36.46 0.37
C MET A 1 -26.89 -36.74 1.24
N ASP A 2 -27.02 -37.61 2.24
CA ASP A 2 -25.88 -37.97 3.09
C ASP A 2 -25.00 -38.95 2.31
N TYR A 3 -24.02 -38.40 1.58
CA TYR A 3 -22.99 -39.21 0.95
C TYR A 3 -22.01 -39.66 2.03
N SER A 4 -22.28 -40.80 2.66
CA SER A 4 -21.27 -41.48 3.46
C SER A 4 -20.17 -41.97 2.52
N LEU A 5 -19.00 -41.31 2.55
CA LEU A 5 -17.81 -41.81 1.88
C LEU A 5 -17.47 -43.19 2.43
N ASP A 6 -17.19 -44.14 1.54
CA ASP A 6 -16.65 -45.44 1.90
C ASP A 6 -15.23 -45.29 2.46
N GLU A 7 -14.84 -46.20 3.35
CA GLU A 7 -13.53 -46.19 4.03
C GLU A 7 -12.37 -46.16 3.01
N SER A 8 -12.57 -46.79 1.85
CA SER A 8 -11.63 -46.76 0.72
C SER A 8 -11.44 -45.35 0.12
N SER A 9 -12.51 -44.57 -0.07
CA SER A 9 -12.38 -43.21 -0.60
C SER A 9 -11.69 -42.26 0.38
N ILE A 10 -11.87 -42.46 1.69
CA ILE A 10 -11.17 -41.66 2.71
C ILE A 10 -9.66 -41.91 2.66
N GLU A 11 -9.22 -43.16 2.48
CA GLU A 11 -7.80 -43.48 2.34
C GLU A 11 -7.19 -42.86 1.07
N VAL A 12 -7.92 -42.88 -0.04
CA VAL A 12 -7.50 -42.22 -1.29
C VAL A 12 -7.37 -40.71 -1.06
N LEU A 13 -8.37 -40.08 -0.44
CA LEU A 13 -8.33 -38.64 -0.13
C LEU A 13 -7.17 -38.25 0.77
N LYS A 14 -6.82 -39.07 1.78
CA LYS A 14 -5.65 -38.84 2.64
C LYS A 14 -4.34 -38.85 1.84
N LYS A 15 -4.20 -39.79 0.92
CA LYS A 15 -2.99 -39.90 0.09
C LYS A 15 -2.90 -38.77 -0.93
N VAL A 16 -4.01 -38.41 -1.56
CA VAL A 16 -4.09 -37.27 -2.48
C VAL A 16 -3.77 -35.98 -1.74
N PHE A 17 -4.35 -35.78 -0.54
CA PHE A 17 -4.05 -34.60 0.26
C PHE A 17 -2.56 -34.52 0.62
N ALA A 18 -1.95 -35.61 1.09
CA ALA A 18 -0.53 -35.66 1.40
C ALA A 18 0.38 -35.49 0.17
N TRP A 19 -0.13 -35.76 -1.03
CA TRP A 19 0.59 -35.50 -2.29
C TRP A 19 0.40 -34.05 -2.78
N SER A 20 -0.77 -33.48 -2.51
CA SER A 20 -1.10 -32.08 -2.79
C SER A 20 -0.46 -31.11 -1.82
N ASP A 21 -0.16 -31.53 -0.59
CA ASP A 21 0.57 -30.81 0.45
C ASP A 21 2.08 -31.00 0.23
N PHE A 22 2.66 -30.16 -0.62
CA PHE A 22 4.04 -30.34 -1.11
C PHE A 22 5.09 -30.03 -0.04
N ASP A 23 4.82 -29.09 0.87
CA ASP A 23 5.73 -28.72 1.95
C ASP A 23 5.49 -29.51 3.26
N GLY A 24 4.37 -30.22 3.36
CA GLY A 24 4.04 -31.11 4.47
C GLY A 24 3.55 -30.37 5.72
N ASP A 25 3.02 -29.15 5.58
CA ASP A 25 2.54 -28.33 6.69
C ASP A 25 1.14 -28.72 7.20
N GLY A 26 0.49 -29.67 6.52
CA GLY A 26 -0.87 -30.14 6.82
C GLY A 26 -1.97 -29.25 6.22
N LEU A 27 -1.60 -28.29 5.38
CA LEU A 27 -2.47 -27.38 4.65
C LEU A 27 -2.09 -27.44 3.15
N VAL A 28 -3.03 -27.08 2.28
CA VAL A 28 -2.76 -27.03 0.84
C VAL A 28 -2.88 -25.58 0.39
N SER A 29 -1.77 -24.97 0.00
CA SER A 29 -1.69 -23.63 -0.58
C SER A 29 -1.90 -23.65 -2.11
N ARG A 30 -1.94 -22.47 -2.73
CA ARG A 30 -2.02 -22.35 -4.19
C ARG A 30 -0.73 -22.87 -4.84
N GLU A 31 0.39 -22.57 -4.21
CA GLU A 31 1.71 -22.99 -4.61
C GLU A 31 1.80 -24.52 -4.57
N ASP A 32 1.28 -25.17 -3.53
CA ASP A 32 1.31 -26.63 -3.43
C ASP A 32 0.45 -27.30 -4.51
N LEU A 33 -0.74 -26.75 -4.78
CA LEU A 33 -1.56 -27.21 -5.91
C LEU A 33 -0.83 -27.04 -7.24
N LYS A 34 -0.14 -25.92 -7.47
CA LYS A 34 0.63 -25.70 -8.70
C LYS A 34 1.75 -26.73 -8.86
N MET A 35 2.44 -27.07 -7.77
CA MET A 35 3.55 -28.02 -7.79
C MET A 35 3.09 -29.47 -7.92
N SER A 36 1.95 -29.82 -7.32
CA SER A 36 1.41 -31.19 -7.33
C SER A 36 0.57 -31.50 -8.56
N SER A 37 -0.34 -30.62 -8.97
CA SER A 37 -1.37 -30.92 -9.98
C SER A 37 -0.88 -30.98 -11.44
N GLY A 38 0.36 -30.56 -11.71
CA GLY A 38 0.88 -30.46 -13.08
C GLY A 38 0.15 -29.41 -13.94
N LEU A 39 -0.66 -28.54 -13.33
CA LEU A 39 -1.32 -27.43 -14.02
C LEU A 39 -0.27 -26.36 -14.37
N GLU A 40 -0.09 -26.10 -15.67
CA GLU A 40 0.90 -25.14 -16.16
C GLU A 40 0.46 -23.68 -15.98
N LYS A 41 -0.85 -23.42 -15.92
CA LYS A 41 -1.42 -22.07 -15.88
C LYS A 41 -1.92 -21.69 -14.50
N ASP A 42 -1.51 -20.50 -14.05
CA ASP A 42 -1.94 -19.93 -12.77
C ASP A 42 -3.47 -19.76 -12.67
N GLU A 43 -4.14 -19.51 -13.79
CA GLU A 43 -5.60 -19.37 -13.86
C GLU A 43 -6.33 -20.68 -13.55
N GLU A 44 -5.78 -21.82 -13.98
CA GLU A 44 -6.35 -23.15 -13.72
C GLU A 44 -6.17 -23.54 -12.25
N VAL A 45 -5.00 -23.22 -11.67
CA VAL A 45 -4.73 -23.40 -10.24
C VAL A 45 -5.67 -22.55 -9.39
N GLU A 46 -5.86 -21.27 -9.74
CA GLU A 46 -6.77 -20.38 -8.99
C GLU A 46 -8.22 -20.85 -9.08
N ALA A 47 -8.67 -21.29 -10.26
CA ALA A 47 -10.02 -21.81 -10.46
C ALA A 47 -10.27 -23.08 -9.63
N LEU A 48 -9.30 -23.99 -9.60
CA LEU A 48 -9.36 -25.21 -8.80
C LEU A 48 -9.36 -24.91 -7.29
N PHE A 49 -8.44 -24.06 -6.84
CA PHE A 49 -8.33 -23.64 -5.44
C PHE A 49 -9.63 -22.97 -4.97
N PHE A 50 -10.21 -22.10 -5.80
CA PHE A 50 -11.47 -21.42 -5.49
C PHE A 50 -12.65 -22.39 -5.44
N ALA A 51 -12.74 -23.34 -6.39
CA ALA A 51 -13.79 -24.35 -6.42
C ALA A 51 -13.78 -25.22 -5.14
N LEU A 52 -12.60 -25.67 -4.70
CA LEU A 52 -12.44 -26.42 -3.45
C LEU A 52 -12.89 -25.60 -2.21
N LYS A 53 -12.61 -24.30 -2.20
CA LYS A 53 -13.02 -23.41 -1.10
C LYS A 53 -14.49 -23.07 -1.07
N GLU A 54 -15.08 -22.80 -2.23
CA GLU A 54 -16.49 -22.48 -2.33
C GLU A 54 -17.37 -23.66 -1.88
N SER A 55 -17.01 -24.87 -2.30
CA SER A 55 -17.67 -26.12 -1.89
C SER A 55 -17.51 -26.44 -0.40
N SER A 56 -16.38 -26.11 0.21
CA SER A 56 -16.17 -26.35 1.65
C SER A 56 -16.87 -25.34 2.58
N GLY A 57 -17.45 -24.28 2.03
CA GLY A 57 -18.07 -23.20 2.80
C GLY A 57 -17.06 -22.32 3.54
N CYS A 58 -15.80 -22.35 3.14
CA CYS A 58 -14.73 -21.58 3.79
C CYS A 58 -14.81 -20.09 3.41
N SER A 59 -14.30 -19.22 4.28
CA SER A 59 -14.17 -17.80 3.98
C SER A 59 -13.24 -17.60 2.77
N LYS A 60 -13.64 -16.75 1.82
CA LYS A 60 -12.87 -16.42 0.60
C LYS A 60 -11.47 -15.85 0.86
N PHE A 61 -11.10 -15.62 2.12
CA PHE A 61 -9.89 -14.92 2.53
C PHE A 61 -8.80 -15.81 3.12
N SER A 62 -9.05 -17.11 3.37
CA SER A 62 -7.96 -18.00 3.78
C SER A 62 -6.98 -18.18 2.62
N SER A 63 -5.69 -18.29 2.92
CA SER A 63 -4.64 -18.53 1.93
C SER A 63 -4.37 -20.01 1.66
N SER A 64 -4.92 -20.91 2.49
CA SER A 64 -4.71 -22.36 2.39
C SER A 64 -6.01 -23.15 2.63
N ILE A 65 -5.99 -24.46 2.33
CA ILE A 65 -7.11 -25.40 2.46
C ILE A 65 -6.72 -26.49 3.46
N THR A 66 -7.54 -26.72 4.47
CA THR A 66 -7.34 -27.81 5.44
C THR A 66 -7.79 -29.15 4.87
N PHE A 67 -7.38 -30.28 5.46
CA PHE A 67 -7.83 -31.62 5.04
C PHE A 67 -9.36 -31.77 5.00
N GLU A 68 -10.07 -31.22 6.00
CA GLU A 68 -11.53 -31.29 6.06
C GLU A 68 -12.19 -30.50 4.92
N GLU A 69 -11.66 -29.31 4.61
CA GLU A 69 -12.13 -28.47 3.50
C GLU A 69 -11.82 -29.12 2.16
N PHE A 70 -10.64 -29.71 2.02
CA PHE A 70 -10.25 -30.46 0.83
C PHE A 70 -11.21 -31.63 0.59
N CYS A 71 -11.50 -32.43 1.61
CA CYS A 71 -12.44 -33.54 1.51
C CYS A 71 -13.84 -33.07 1.06
N LYS A 72 -14.37 -32.00 1.67
CA LYS A 72 -15.66 -31.42 1.28
C LYS A 72 -15.64 -30.92 -0.16
N GLY A 73 -14.57 -30.23 -0.56
CA GLY A 73 -14.39 -29.73 -1.92
C GLY A 73 -14.36 -30.84 -2.97
N ILE A 74 -13.67 -31.96 -2.68
CA ILE A 74 -13.61 -33.11 -3.59
C ILE A 74 -14.95 -33.85 -3.66
N ILE A 75 -15.71 -33.95 -2.57
CA ILE A 75 -17.04 -34.58 -2.58
C ILE A 75 -17.99 -33.87 -3.55
N ASP A 76 -17.91 -32.54 -3.62
CA ASP A 76 -18.74 -31.73 -4.53
C ASP A 76 -18.24 -31.76 -5.99
N LEU A 77 -17.04 -32.27 -6.22
CA LEU A 77 -16.40 -32.40 -7.54
C LEU A 77 -16.14 -33.88 -7.86
N PRO A 78 -17.20 -34.68 -8.12
CA PRO A 78 -17.09 -36.14 -8.24
C PRO A 78 -16.13 -36.60 -9.36
N PHE A 79 -15.98 -35.80 -10.42
CA PHE A 79 -15.04 -36.10 -11.50
C PHE A 79 -13.58 -36.09 -11.03
N MET A 80 -13.22 -35.24 -10.06
CA MET A 80 -11.86 -35.19 -9.51
C MET A 80 -11.57 -36.41 -8.66
N LEU A 81 -12.55 -36.88 -7.87
CA LEU A 81 -12.41 -38.11 -7.11
C LEU A 81 -12.20 -39.32 -8.04
N GLU A 82 -12.92 -39.36 -9.16
CA GLU A 82 -12.76 -40.42 -10.16
C GLU A 82 -11.39 -40.36 -10.85
N GLN A 83 -10.92 -39.15 -11.18
CA GLN A 83 -9.58 -38.94 -11.74
C GLN A 83 -8.48 -39.38 -10.76
N PHE A 84 -8.58 -39.01 -9.47
CA PHE A 84 -7.61 -39.45 -8.47
C PHE A 84 -7.60 -40.96 -8.28
N LYS A 85 -8.77 -41.64 -8.36
CA LYS A 85 -8.82 -43.10 -8.31
C LYS A 85 -8.09 -43.73 -9.51
N GLN A 86 -8.27 -43.18 -10.72
CA GLN A 86 -7.60 -43.66 -11.92
C GLN A 86 -6.07 -43.46 -11.87
N ASP A 87 -5.62 -42.29 -11.43
CA ASP A 87 -4.19 -41.96 -11.35
C ASP A 87 -3.47 -42.78 -10.26
N PHE A 88 -4.15 -43.10 -9.16
CA PHE A 88 -3.58 -43.90 -8.07
C PHE A 88 -3.54 -45.40 -8.39
N GLU A 89 -4.50 -45.92 -9.16
CA GLU A 89 -4.49 -47.32 -9.60
C GLU A 89 -3.45 -47.57 -10.71
N ALA A 90 -3.06 -46.54 -11.46
CA ALA A 90 -2.15 -46.63 -12.60
C ALA A 90 -0.65 -46.60 -12.25
N THR A 91 -0.26 -46.19 -11.03
CA THR A 91 1.16 -46.18 -10.65
C THR A 91 1.64 -47.58 -10.20
N PRO A 92 2.64 -48.19 -10.89
CA PRO A 92 3.12 -49.52 -10.52
C PRO A 92 3.78 -49.49 -9.14
N LYS A 93 3.57 -50.54 -8.34
CA LYS A 93 4.02 -50.74 -6.94
C LYS A 93 5.56 -50.74 -6.71
N HIS A 94 6.35 -50.04 -7.51
CA HIS A 94 7.81 -50.12 -7.52
C HIS A 94 8.57 -48.95 -6.87
N PHE A 95 7.91 -47.97 -6.27
CA PHE A 95 8.62 -46.97 -5.44
C PHE A 95 8.88 -47.52 -4.04
N LYS A 96 9.98 -48.27 -3.91
CA LYS A 96 10.61 -48.59 -2.63
C LYS A 96 11.57 -47.44 -2.32
N PRO A 97 11.46 -46.73 -1.18
CA PRO A 97 12.40 -45.68 -0.84
C PRO A 97 13.81 -46.29 -0.73
N LEU A 98 14.72 -45.79 -1.58
CA LEU A 98 16.15 -46.01 -1.41
C LEU A 98 16.61 -45.19 -0.20
N TYR A 99 17.56 -45.74 0.56
CA TYR A 99 18.22 -45.20 1.75
C TYR A 99 17.61 -45.61 3.10
N ASP A 100 18.14 -46.71 3.63
CA ASP A 100 18.21 -47.01 5.06
C ASP A 100 19.68 -46.78 5.47
N GLU A 101 19.94 -45.67 6.15
CA GLU A 101 21.28 -45.15 6.49
C GLU A 101 21.94 -45.86 7.69
N SER A 102 21.42 -47.00 8.12
CA SER A 102 21.76 -47.59 9.42
C SER A 102 22.89 -48.63 9.45
N SER A 103 23.75 -48.78 8.42
CA SER A 103 24.72 -49.90 8.39
C SER A 103 26.12 -49.64 7.81
N PHE A 104 26.71 -48.46 8.02
CA PHE A 104 28.13 -48.23 7.66
C PHE A 104 29.07 -48.44 8.85
N GLU A 105 29.34 -49.71 9.21
CA GLU A 105 30.43 -50.05 10.13
C GLU A 105 31.79 -49.95 9.41
N SER A 106 32.73 -49.20 10.00
CA SER A 106 34.08 -48.99 9.46
C SER A 106 34.89 -50.28 9.47
N TYR A 107 35.04 -50.90 8.30
CA TYR A 107 35.90 -52.05 8.10
C TYR A 107 37.38 -51.63 8.14
N ASP A 108 38.10 -52.03 9.19
CA ASP A 108 39.53 -51.75 9.37
C ASP A 108 40.40 -52.70 8.52
N PHE A 109 40.55 -52.34 7.24
CA PHE A 109 41.23 -53.11 6.19
C PHE A 109 42.72 -53.38 6.46
N ASN A 110 43.33 -52.69 7.43
CA ASN A 110 44.79 -52.76 7.67
C ASN A 110 45.24 -53.93 8.56
N ARG A 111 44.34 -54.61 9.29
CA ARG A 111 44.74 -55.72 10.17
C ARG A 111 44.84 -57.08 9.49
N GLN A 112 44.06 -57.33 8.44
CA GLN A 112 43.92 -58.68 7.89
C GLN A 112 44.98 -59.04 6.83
N MET A 113 45.62 -58.05 6.19
CA MET A 113 46.69 -58.29 5.22
C MET A 113 48.02 -58.76 5.84
N LYS A 114 48.22 -58.56 7.15
CA LYS A 114 49.49 -58.90 7.80
C LYS A 114 49.62 -60.38 8.18
N ASP A 115 48.50 -61.07 8.36
CA ASP A 115 48.52 -62.45 8.87
C ASP A 115 48.40 -63.52 7.76
N ASP A 116 47.86 -63.18 6.57
CA ASP A 116 47.59 -64.17 5.51
C ASP A 116 48.62 -64.22 4.36
N CYS A 117 49.68 -63.40 4.38
CA CYS A 117 50.68 -63.33 3.29
C CYS A 117 52.03 -64.01 3.61
N CYS A 118 52.07 -64.96 4.53
CA CYS A 118 53.24 -65.83 4.73
C CYS A 118 53.32 -66.94 3.67
N TYR A 119 53.49 -66.58 2.40
CA TYR A 119 53.93 -67.51 1.37
C TYR A 119 55.44 -67.76 1.53
N LYS A 120 55.80 -69.01 1.87
CA LYS A 120 57.20 -69.47 1.85
C LYS A 120 57.68 -69.54 0.39
N ILE A 121 58.22 -68.44 -0.12
CA ILE A 121 58.90 -68.39 -1.41
C ILE A 121 60.26 -69.07 -1.22
N SER A 122 60.52 -70.14 -1.97
CA SER A 122 61.81 -70.83 -1.96
C SER A 122 62.94 -69.87 -2.36
N GLU A 123 64.01 -69.84 -1.57
CA GLU A 123 65.21 -69.05 -1.80
C GLU A 123 65.82 -69.31 -3.19
N GLY A 124 65.59 -68.41 -4.14
CA GLY A 124 66.22 -68.44 -5.45
C GLY A 124 65.56 -67.52 -6.47
N ALA A 125 66.26 -66.46 -6.87
CA ALA A 125 65.99 -65.51 -7.98
C ALA A 125 64.63 -64.76 -8.03
N GLY A 126 63.55 -65.32 -7.47
CA GLY A 126 62.22 -64.71 -7.44
C GLY A 126 62.07 -63.58 -6.42
N LEU A 127 62.85 -63.61 -5.34
CA LEU A 127 62.76 -62.62 -4.26
C LEU A 127 63.28 -61.24 -4.68
N ASP A 128 64.41 -61.18 -5.37
CA ASP A 128 64.99 -59.93 -5.88
C ASP A 128 64.08 -59.26 -6.91
N THR A 129 63.39 -60.06 -7.73
CA THR A 129 62.46 -59.56 -8.74
C THR A 129 61.17 -59.01 -8.09
N MET A 130 60.71 -59.64 -7.01
CA MET A 130 59.60 -59.12 -6.20
C MET A 130 59.98 -57.86 -5.42
N LEU A 131 61.17 -57.80 -4.82
CA LEU A 131 61.63 -56.61 -4.09
C LEU A 131 61.75 -55.40 -5.01
N PHE A 132 62.34 -55.58 -6.20
CA PHE A 132 62.37 -54.54 -7.23
C PHE A 132 60.96 -54.07 -7.64
N PHE A 133 59.98 -54.98 -7.67
CA PHE A 133 58.58 -54.65 -7.95
C PHE A 133 57.96 -53.82 -6.83
N PHE A 134 58.10 -54.24 -5.58
CA PHE A 134 57.52 -53.53 -4.43
C PHE A 134 58.17 -52.16 -4.24
N ASP A 135 59.49 -52.04 -4.39
CA ASP A 135 60.18 -50.76 -4.32
C ASP A 135 59.71 -49.81 -5.42
N GLY A 136 59.60 -50.29 -6.67
CA GLY A 136 59.08 -49.51 -7.78
C GLY A 136 57.63 -49.06 -7.56
N LEU A 137 56.76 -49.95 -7.05
CA LEU A 137 55.35 -49.63 -6.80
C LEU A 137 55.20 -48.66 -5.62
N GLN A 138 56.00 -48.83 -4.57
CA GLN A 138 56.02 -47.96 -3.40
C GLN A 138 56.51 -46.56 -3.74
N ASP A 139 57.60 -46.43 -4.51
CA ASP A 139 58.09 -45.14 -5.00
C ASP A 139 57.04 -44.44 -5.86
N THR A 140 56.30 -45.20 -6.65
CA THR A 140 55.30 -44.63 -7.54
C THR A 140 54.04 -44.19 -6.78
N ILE A 141 53.57 -44.97 -5.80
CA ILE A 141 52.49 -44.59 -4.88
C ILE A 141 52.90 -43.39 -4.03
N PHE A 142 54.16 -43.33 -3.60
CA PHE A 142 54.69 -42.21 -2.82
C PHE A 142 54.71 -40.92 -3.65
N ASN A 143 55.21 -40.99 -4.90
CA ASN A 143 55.22 -39.83 -5.80
C ASN A 143 53.80 -39.38 -6.19
N PHE A 144 52.87 -40.32 -6.39
CA PHE A 144 51.46 -40.00 -6.64
C PHE A 144 50.78 -39.34 -5.44
N ASN A 145 50.97 -39.88 -4.23
CA ASN A 145 50.46 -39.25 -3.00
C ASN A 145 51.09 -37.87 -2.74
N LYS A 146 52.37 -37.71 -3.04
CA LYS A 146 53.06 -36.42 -2.96
C LYS A 146 52.49 -35.42 -3.95
N ALA A 147 52.11 -35.86 -5.15
CA ALA A 147 51.42 -35.02 -6.14
C ALA A 147 49.99 -34.64 -5.69
N LEU A 148 49.25 -35.57 -5.08
CA LEU A 148 47.91 -35.32 -4.56
C LEU A 148 47.91 -34.36 -3.34
N ARG A 149 48.89 -34.49 -2.45
CA ARG A 149 48.97 -33.69 -1.21
C ARG A 149 49.74 -32.37 -1.38
N GLY A 150 50.56 -32.28 -2.42
CA GLY A 150 51.36 -31.10 -2.69
C GLY A 150 50.52 -30.00 -3.31
N SER A 151 50.40 -28.88 -2.61
CA SER A 151 50.13 -27.58 -3.21
C SER A 151 51.14 -27.34 -4.32
N PHE A 152 50.76 -27.65 -5.56
CA PHE A 152 51.59 -27.37 -6.72
C PHE A 152 51.89 -25.86 -6.74
N SER A 153 53.17 -25.53 -6.63
CA SER A 153 53.67 -24.31 -7.25
C SER A 153 53.36 -24.45 -8.75
N PRO A 154 52.66 -23.50 -9.38
CA PRO A 154 52.15 -23.61 -10.75
C PRO A 154 53.24 -23.67 -11.84
N SER A 155 54.50 -23.92 -11.48
CA SER A 155 55.66 -23.88 -12.38
C SER A 155 56.26 -25.23 -12.76
N SER A 156 55.82 -26.35 -12.16
CA SER A 156 56.23 -27.69 -12.64
C SER A 156 55.04 -28.39 -13.28
N GLU A 157 54.95 -28.22 -14.59
CA GLU A 157 53.86 -28.57 -15.49
C GLU A 157 53.69 -30.08 -15.75
N LYS A 158 54.11 -30.95 -14.82
CA LYS A 158 53.79 -32.38 -14.94
C LYS A 158 52.43 -32.61 -14.31
N THR A 159 51.42 -32.71 -15.16
CA THR A 159 50.02 -32.92 -14.75
C THR A 159 49.86 -34.29 -14.11
N ALA A 160 48.78 -34.48 -13.34
CA ALA A 160 48.43 -35.80 -12.81
C ALA A 160 48.35 -36.86 -13.94
N ASP A 161 47.98 -36.44 -15.16
CA ASP A 161 47.98 -37.27 -16.36
C ASP A 161 49.38 -37.76 -16.74
N ASP A 162 50.40 -36.89 -16.69
CA ASP A 162 51.79 -37.29 -16.97
C ASP A 162 52.28 -38.36 -16.00
N LEU A 163 51.89 -38.26 -14.72
CA LEU A 163 52.25 -39.25 -13.70
C LEU A 163 51.51 -40.58 -13.92
N LEU A 164 50.23 -40.53 -14.32
CA LEU A 164 49.44 -41.72 -14.66
C LEU A 164 49.95 -42.42 -15.92
N ASP A 165 50.41 -41.67 -16.91
CA ASP A 165 50.96 -42.21 -18.15
C ASP A 165 52.34 -42.84 -17.92
N ILE A 166 53.19 -42.23 -17.07
CA ILE A 166 54.45 -42.84 -16.61
C ILE A 166 54.18 -44.16 -15.86
N LEU A 167 53.16 -44.19 -15.00
CA LEU A 167 52.71 -45.36 -14.27
C LEU A 167 52.26 -46.50 -15.19
N SER A 168 51.39 -46.18 -16.15
CA SER A 168 50.95 -47.13 -17.18
C SER A 168 52.14 -47.69 -17.97
N ALA A 169 53.09 -46.83 -18.34
CA ALA A 169 54.29 -47.27 -19.05
C ALA A 169 55.16 -48.23 -18.22
N MET A 170 55.28 -48.00 -16.90
CA MET A 170 56.03 -48.90 -16.00
C MET A 170 55.34 -50.26 -15.84
N ILE A 171 54.01 -50.28 -15.68
CA ILE A 171 53.24 -51.52 -15.54
C ILE A 171 53.29 -52.35 -16.81
N ASN A 172 53.17 -51.71 -17.98
CA ASN A 172 53.31 -52.39 -19.26
C ASN A 172 54.72 -52.98 -19.46
N ARG A 173 55.78 -52.29 -19.03
CA ARG A 173 57.15 -52.84 -19.05
C ARG A 173 57.28 -54.06 -18.14
N LEU A 174 56.60 -54.04 -16.99
CA LEU A 174 56.57 -55.15 -16.03
C LEU A 174 55.81 -56.36 -16.58
N GLN A 175 54.63 -56.17 -17.17
CA GLN A 175 53.89 -57.23 -17.88
C GLN A 175 54.75 -57.88 -18.95
N ASN A 176 55.39 -57.07 -19.80
CA ASN A 176 56.25 -57.56 -20.87
C ASN A 176 57.46 -58.35 -20.35
N LYS A 177 57.98 -58.01 -19.16
CA LYS A 177 59.08 -58.74 -18.53
C LYS A 177 58.59 -60.05 -17.89
N ALA A 178 57.46 -60.01 -17.18
CA ALA A 178 56.81 -61.18 -16.58
C ALA A 178 56.49 -62.27 -17.61
N GLN A 179 55.96 -61.87 -18.78
CA GLN A 179 55.66 -62.77 -19.90
C GLN A 179 56.91 -63.41 -20.50
N ARG A 180 58.03 -62.68 -20.60
CA ARG A 180 59.31 -63.24 -21.09
C ARG A 180 59.90 -64.26 -20.14
N ASP A 181 59.74 -64.01 -18.84
CA ASP A 181 60.35 -64.84 -17.79
C ASP A 181 59.43 -66.02 -17.37
N ASN A 182 58.28 -66.24 -18.04
CA ASN A 182 57.27 -67.27 -17.73
C ASN A 182 56.77 -67.24 -16.26
N LEU A 183 56.65 -66.06 -15.68
CA LEU A 183 56.17 -65.87 -14.30
C LEU A 183 54.66 -65.63 -14.28
N SER A 184 53.86 -66.71 -14.31
CA SER A 184 52.39 -66.62 -14.37
C SER A 184 51.76 -65.80 -13.23
N LEU A 185 52.30 -65.91 -12.01
CA LEU A 185 51.81 -65.15 -10.86
C LEU A 185 52.03 -63.63 -11.02
N LEU A 186 53.11 -63.23 -11.68
CA LEU A 186 53.46 -61.82 -11.89
C LEU A 186 52.61 -61.20 -13.01
N GLU A 187 52.15 -62.02 -13.97
CA GLU A 187 51.22 -61.61 -15.02
C GLU A 187 49.83 -61.26 -14.44
N ASP A 188 49.30 -62.08 -13.53
CA ASP A 188 48.02 -61.80 -12.87
C ASP A 188 48.07 -60.55 -11.99
N VAL A 189 49.13 -60.39 -11.19
CA VAL A 189 49.32 -59.21 -10.34
C VAL A 189 49.46 -57.94 -11.18
N SER A 190 50.25 -57.98 -12.25
CA SER A 190 50.45 -56.81 -13.11
C SER A 190 49.20 -56.45 -13.93
N SER A 191 48.39 -57.45 -14.34
CA SER A 191 47.06 -57.24 -14.92
C SER A 191 46.08 -56.61 -13.92
N GLY A 192 46.07 -57.07 -12.67
CA GLY A 192 45.30 -56.48 -11.58
C GLY A 192 45.67 -55.02 -11.32
N CYS A 193 46.97 -54.71 -11.27
CA CYS A 193 47.46 -53.34 -11.16
C CYS A 193 46.98 -52.49 -12.35
N ALA A 194 47.19 -52.94 -13.59
CA ALA A 194 46.75 -52.20 -14.79
C ALA A 194 45.25 -51.88 -14.77
N ARG A 195 44.41 -52.83 -14.32
CA ARG A 195 42.97 -52.62 -14.15
C ARG A 195 42.66 -51.58 -13.08
N LEU A 196 43.32 -51.64 -11.92
CA LEU A 196 43.15 -50.65 -10.85
C LEU A 196 43.54 -49.24 -11.33
N PHE A 197 44.65 -49.11 -12.07
CA PHE A 197 45.08 -47.81 -12.62
C PHE A 197 44.09 -47.24 -13.63
N ARG A 198 43.50 -48.10 -14.48
CA ARG A 198 42.45 -47.66 -15.40
C ARG A 198 41.23 -47.12 -14.65
N LEU A 199 40.76 -47.84 -13.63
CA LEU A 199 39.66 -47.39 -12.77
C LEU A 199 40.00 -46.06 -12.07
N MET A 200 41.23 -45.93 -11.57
CA MET A 200 41.67 -44.68 -10.93
C MET A 200 41.70 -43.51 -11.92
N LYS A 201 42.12 -43.73 -13.18
CA LYS A 201 42.08 -42.72 -14.24
C LYS A 201 40.64 -42.31 -14.58
N GLU A 202 39.72 -43.27 -14.70
CA GLU A 202 38.30 -43.02 -14.94
C GLU A 202 37.67 -42.20 -13.80
N VAL A 203 37.99 -42.54 -12.55
CA VAL A 203 37.51 -41.80 -11.37
C VAL A 203 38.07 -40.37 -11.34
N ILE A 204 39.37 -40.18 -11.62
CA ILE A 204 39.99 -38.84 -11.67
C ILE A 204 39.35 -38.00 -12.78
N GLN A 205 39.13 -38.59 -13.96
CA GLN A 205 38.49 -37.91 -15.08
C GLN A 205 37.05 -37.50 -14.73
N TYR A 206 36.28 -38.40 -14.11
CA TYR A 206 34.94 -38.11 -13.63
C TYR A 206 34.93 -36.91 -12.66
N TYR A 207 35.84 -36.89 -11.67
CA TYR A 207 35.96 -35.76 -10.75
C TYR A 207 36.36 -34.46 -11.46
N ALA A 208 37.26 -34.51 -12.44
CA ALA A 208 37.66 -33.34 -13.22
C ALA A 208 36.48 -32.75 -14.01
N ASP A 209 35.68 -33.61 -14.63
CA ASP A 209 34.48 -33.21 -15.37
C ASP A 209 33.40 -32.65 -14.44
N SER A 210 33.14 -33.30 -13.29
CA SER A 210 32.22 -32.78 -12.27
C SER A 210 32.68 -31.42 -11.71
N MET A 211 33.97 -31.24 -11.46
CA MET A 211 34.51 -29.96 -11.00
C MET A 211 34.37 -28.86 -12.06
N LYS A 212 34.54 -29.20 -13.34
CA LYS A 212 34.32 -28.28 -14.46
C LYS A 212 32.86 -27.88 -14.57
N GLU A 213 31.93 -28.83 -14.43
CA GLU A 213 30.49 -28.56 -14.42
C GLU A 213 30.09 -27.66 -13.24
N LEU A 214 30.54 -27.98 -12.03
CA LEU A 214 30.29 -27.16 -10.83
C LEU A 214 30.83 -25.74 -10.99
N LYS A 215 32.02 -25.58 -11.59
CA LYS A 215 32.59 -24.26 -11.89
C LYS A 215 31.76 -23.48 -12.90
N ASN A 216 31.19 -24.15 -13.91
CA ASN A 216 30.29 -23.51 -14.87
C ASN A 216 28.99 -23.07 -14.21
N ARG A 217 28.36 -23.93 -13.40
CA ARG A 217 27.14 -23.61 -12.64
C ARG A 217 27.38 -22.45 -11.66
N LEU A 218 28.55 -22.39 -11.02
CA LEU A 218 28.94 -21.26 -10.17
C LEU A 218 29.04 -19.95 -10.97
N ASN A 219 29.65 -19.98 -12.16
CA ASN A 219 29.75 -18.79 -13.02
C ASN A 219 28.38 -18.32 -13.54
N GLU A 220 27.49 -19.25 -13.91
CA GLU A 220 26.11 -18.93 -14.29
C GLU A 220 25.33 -18.29 -13.14
N SER A 221 25.46 -18.85 -11.94
CA SER A 221 24.85 -18.29 -10.72
C SER A 221 25.36 -16.88 -10.41
N LEU A 222 26.67 -16.63 -10.55
CA LEU A 222 27.25 -15.30 -10.40
C LEU A 222 26.68 -14.29 -11.41
N LEU A 223 26.49 -14.71 -12.67
CA LEU A 223 25.93 -13.86 -13.72
C LEU A 223 24.45 -13.53 -13.47
N VAL A 224 23.67 -14.49 -12.97
CA VAL A 224 22.27 -14.26 -12.53
C VAL A 224 22.23 -13.29 -11.35
N ASN A 225 23.12 -13.46 -10.36
CA ASN A 225 23.21 -12.56 -9.21
C ASN A 225 23.56 -11.12 -9.61
N ASP A 226 24.49 -10.94 -10.55
CA ASP A 226 24.82 -9.61 -11.08
C ASP A 226 23.63 -8.96 -11.80
N SER A 227 22.88 -9.74 -12.59
CA SER A 227 21.64 -9.28 -13.23
C SER A 227 20.59 -8.86 -12.20
N PHE A 228 20.42 -9.66 -11.14
CA PHE A 228 19.51 -9.34 -10.03
C PHE A 228 19.92 -8.05 -9.33
N LYS A 229 21.21 -7.88 -9.01
CA LYS A 229 21.76 -6.66 -8.41
C LYS A 229 21.51 -5.43 -9.27
N GLN A 230 21.67 -5.53 -10.60
CA GLN A 230 21.32 -4.44 -11.51
C GLN A 230 19.83 -4.10 -11.48
N ARG A 231 18.94 -5.10 -11.40
CA ARG A 231 17.49 -4.88 -11.28
C ARG A 231 17.14 -4.17 -9.97
N CYS A 232 17.76 -4.56 -8.86
CA CYS A 232 17.58 -3.90 -7.55
C CYS A 232 18.01 -2.42 -7.61
N ASN A 233 19.15 -2.11 -8.22
CA ASN A 233 19.60 -0.72 -8.39
C ASN A 233 18.60 0.12 -9.21
N ARG A 234 18.04 -0.43 -10.29
CA ARG A 234 17.01 0.27 -11.10
C ARG A 234 15.73 0.53 -10.31
N LEU A 235 15.31 -0.43 -9.48
CA LEU A 235 14.16 -0.28 -8.59
C LEU A 235 14.42 0.80 -7.53
N GLU A 236 15.61 0.83 -6.94
CA GLU A 236 16.03 1.86 -5.99
C GLU A 236 16.02 3.26 -6.63
N GLU A 237 16.56 3.41 -7.85
CA GLU A 237 16.48 4.66 -8.61
C GLU A 237 15.04 5.09 -8.90
N SER A 238 14.17 4.15 -9.28
CA SER A 238 12.75 4.42 -9.51
C SER A 238 12.04 4.86 -8.24
N ASN A 239 12.27 4.19 -7.11
CA ASN A 239 11.72 4.57 -5.81
C ASN A 239 12.19 5.96 -5.39
N ASN A 240 13.47 6.28 -5.59
CA ASN A 240 14.00 7.63 -5.32
C ASN A 240 13.35 8.72 -6.19
N LYS A 241 12.98 8.41 -7.44
CA LYS A 241 12.22 9.34 -8.29
C LYS A 241 10.79 9.54 -7.77
N LEU A 242 10.11 8.46 -7.39
CA LEU A 242 8.75 8.52 -6.84
C LEU A 242 8.71 9.29 -5.51
N ILE A 243 9.67 9.08 -4.61
CA ILE A 243 9.78 9.83 -3.35
C ILE A 243 9.94 11.33 -3.63
N LYS A 244 10.77 11.71 -4.61
CA LYS A 244 10.92 13.12 -5.01
C LYS A 244 9.63 13.71 -5.59
N GLN A 245 8.86 12.93 -6.38
CA GLN A 245 7.57 13.38 -6.91
C GLN A 245 6.54 13.55 -5.80
N LEU A 246 6.48 12.60 -4.85
CA LEU A 246 5.61 12.69 -3.69
C LEU A 246 5.91 13.94 -2.86
N GLY A 247 7.18 14.24 -2.60
CA GLY A 247 7.57 15.46 -1.88
C GLY A 247 7.17 16.76 -2.61
N ARG A 248 7.13 16.77 -3.95
CA ARG A 248 6.62 17.93 -4.71
C ARG A 248 5.11 18.08 -4.57
N LEU A 249 4.36 16.98 -4.69
CA LEU A 249 2.90 16.99 -4.53
C LEU A 249 2.49 17.40 -3.11
N GLU A 250 3.22 16.95 -2.09
CA GLU A 250 3.00 17.38 -0.70
C GLU A 250 3.23 18.89 -0.53
N HIS A 251 4.27 19.43 -1.17
CA HIS A 251 4.54 20.86 -1.14
C HIS A 251 3.44 21.66 -1.85
N GLU A 252 3.01 21.24 -3.03
CA GLU A 252 1.91 21.87 -3.79
C GLU A 252 0.58 21.80 -3.02
N THR A 253 0.30 20.68 -2.37
CA THR A 253 -0.88 20.52 -1.50
C THR A 253 -0.81 21.47 -0.29
N LYS A 254 0.38 21.71 0.25
CA LYS A 254 0.56 22.67 1.34
C LYS A 254 0.34 24.10 0.88
N GLU A 255 0.83 24.47 -0.30
CA GLU A 255 0.62 25.80 -0.89
C GLU A 255 -0.86 26.05 -1.21
N THR A 256 -1.55 25.09 -1.82
CA THR A 256 -2.98 25.20 -2.10
C THR A 256 -3.81 25.31 -0.82
N ARG A 257 -3.44 24.58 0.25
CA ARG A 257 -4.09 24.71 1.56
C ARG A 257 -3.89 26.08 2.19
N ILE A 258 -2.71 26.67 2.06
CA ILE A 258 -2.43 28.04 2.52
C ILE A 258 -3.28 29.04 1.73
N ALA A 259 -3.28 28.95 0.39
CA ALA A 259 -4.09 29.81 -0.47
C ALA A 259 -5.59 29.70 -0.17
N HIS A 260 -6.10 28.49 0.10
CA HIS A 260 -7.48 28.27 0.50
C HIS A 260 -7.80 28.90 1.87
N SER A 261 -6.90 28.77 2.85
CA SER A 261 -7.05 29.41 4.15
C SER A 261 -7.07 30.94 4.05
N GLU A 262 -6.25 31.52 3.17
CA GLU A 262 -6.23 32.96 2.90
C GLU A 262 -7.53 33.42 2.22
N ALA A 263 -8.02 32.67 1.23
CA ALA A 263 -9.30 32.94 0.57
C ALA A 263 -10.47 32.89 1.54
N LEU A 264 -10.48 31.90 2.46
CA LEU A 264 -11.50 31.79 3.51
C LEU A 264 -11.46 33.00 4.45
N ALA A 265 -10.27 33.46 4.84
CA ALA A 265 -10.11 34.65 5.68
C ALA A 265 -10.63 35.92 4.98
N GLN A 266 -10.34 36.08 3.68
CA GLN A 266 -10.88 37.18 2.88
C GLN A 266 -12.40 37.12 2.77
N GLN A 267 -12.98 35.93 2.57
CA GLN A 267 -14.42 35.74 2.52
C GLN A 267 -15.09 36.14 3.85
N GLN A 268 -14.51 35.75 4.99
CA GLN A 268 -15.01 36.14 6.31
C GLN A 268 -14.94 37.65 6.52
N MET A 269 -13.87 38.30 6.07
CA MET A 269 -13.74 39.76 6.12
C MET A 269 -14.81 40.46 5.28
N LEU A 270 -15.08 39.97 4.06
CA LEU A 270 -16.13 40.52 3.20
C LEU A 270 -17.52 40.31 3.79
N GLN A 271 -17.81 39.15 4.39
CA GLN A 271 -19.08 38.91 5.09
C GLN A 271 -19.27 39.86 6.27
N TYR A 272 -18.21 40.15 7.03
CA TYR A 272 -18.27 41.14 8.10
C TYR A 272 -18.57 42.56 7.57
N GLN A 273 -17.93 42.95 6.45
CA GLN A 273 -18.18 44.24 5.81
C GLN A 273 -19.60 44.36 5.26
N LEU A 274 -20.13 43.30 4.65
CA LEU A 274 -21.52 43.25 4.18
C LEU A 274 -22.50 43.42 5.34
N LYS A 275 -22.33 42.67 6.43
CA LYS A 275 -23.18 42.79 7.62
C LYS A 275 -23.14 44.21 8.22
N LYS A 276 -21.97 44.86 8.19
CA LYS A 276 -21.84 46.26 8.63
C LYS A 276 -22.59 47.22 7.72
N ALA A 277 -22.54 47.01 6.40
CA ALA A 277 -23.28 47.81 5.43
C ALA A 277 -24.80 47.60 5.57
N GLU A 278 -25.26 46.35 5.73
CA GLU A 278 -26.67 46.01 5.98
C GLU A 278 -27.20 46.71 7.24
N ASN A 279 -26.45 46.68 8.34
CA ASN A 279 -26.85 47.39 9.56
C ASN A 279 -26.94 48.92 9.33
N SER A 280 -25.98 49.50 8.59
CA SER A 280 -26.01 50.93 8.26
C SER A 280 -27.19 51.29 7.34
N GLU A 281 -27.61 50.39 6.47
CA GLU A 281 -28.80 50.57 5.63
C GLU A 281 -30.08 50.55 6.46
N VAL A 282 -30.18 49.61 7.41
CA VAL A 282 -31.30 49.55 8.37
C VAL A 282 -31.38 50.84 9.20
N ASP A 283 -30.25 51.35 9.68
CA ASP A 283 -30.20 52.64 10.40
C ASP A 283 -30.67 53.80 9.52
N ALA A 284 -30.26 53.85 8.26
CA ALA A 284 -30.71 54.87 7.30
C ALA A 284 -32.22 54.76 7.00
N LEU A 285 -32.75 53.54 6.84
CA LEU A 285 -34.19 53.31 6.65
C LEU A 285 -34.99 53.76 7.88
N ASN A 286 -34.50 53.49 9.09
CA ASN A 286 -35.14 53.96 10.32
C ASN A 286 -35.15 55.51 10.41
N GLN A 287 -34.07 56.17 10.00
CA GLN A 287 -34.02 57.63 9.90
C GLN A 287 -35.03 58.17 8.87
N ILE A 288 -35.15 57.54 7.70
CA ILE A 288 -36.12 57.91 6.68
C ILE A 288 -37.55 57.78 7.22
N SER A 289 -37.87 56.68 7.89
CA SER A 289 -39.18 56.48 8.53
C SER A 289 -39.49 57.57 9.55
N SER A 290 -38.54 57.94 10.40
CA SER A 290 -38.70 59.05 11.36
C SER A 290 -38.94 60.41 10.69
N ILE A 291 -38.26 60.67 9.57
CA ILE A 291 -38.48 61.88 8.76
C ILE A 291 -39.89 61.86 8.16
N GLN A 292 -40.33 60.71 7.62
CA GLN A 292 -41.67 60.55 7.06
C GLN A 292 -42.76 60.80 8.11
N GLU A 293 -42.63 60.25 9.32
CA GLU A 293 -43.53 60.53 10.44
C GLU A 293 -43.59 62.04 10.75
N THR A 294 -42.42 62.70 10.78
CA THR A 294 -42.35 64.15 11.01
C THR A 294 -43.04 64.95 9.90
N ILE A 295 -42.92 64.51 8.64
CA ILE A 295 -43.61 65.14 7.50
C ILE A 295 -45.12 65.01 7.68
N ILE A 296 -45.63 63.81 7.98
CA ILE A 296 -47.07 63.57 8.19
C ILE A 296 -47.61 64.49 9.30
N ILE A 297 -46.92 64.58 10.43
CA ILE A 297 -47.31 65.47 11.54
C ILE A 297 -47.40 66.94 11.09
N LYS A 298 -46.43 67.39 10.26
CA LYS A 298 -46.43 68.76 9.73
C LYS A 298 -47.53 68.99 8.70
N GLU A 299 -47.80 68.02 7.85
CA GLU A 299 -48.90 68.07 6.87
C GLU A 299 -50.26 68.19 7.57
N ASP A 300 -50.48 67.42 8.64
CA ASP A 300 -51.69 67.53 9.47
C ASP A 300 -51.83 68.90 10.13
N ALA A 301 -50.73 69.45 10.66
CA ALA A 301 -50.71 70.80 11.25
C ALA A 301 -51.03 71.88 10.21
N ILE A 302 -50.48 71.76 8.99
CA ILE A 302 -50.79 72.66 7.86
C ILE A 302 -52.28 72.54 7.52
N ALA A 303 -52.82 71.33 7.40
CA ALA A 303 -54.24 71.13 7.11
C ALA A 303 -55.17 71.74 8.18
N GLN A 304 -54.78 71.70 9.46
CA GLN A 304 -55.50 72.37 10.54
C GLN A 304 -55.45 73.90 10.41
N LEU A 305 -54.27 74.47 10.15
CA LEU A 305 -54.10 75.90 9.92
C LEU A 305 -54.90 76.38 8.71
N GLU A 306 -54.93 75.62 7.62
CA GLU A 306 -55.76 75.92 6.46
C GLU A 306 -57.25 75.97 6.78
N LYS A 307 -57.76 75.01 7.57
CA LYS A 307 -59.16 75.01 8.04
C LYS A 307 -59.47 76.27 8.85
N GLU A 308 -58.56 76.66 9.74
CA GLU A 308 -58.71 77.86 10.57
C GLU A 308 -58.67 79.15 9.74
N VAL A 309 -57.77 79.24 8.76
CA VAL A 309 -57.73 80.36 7.80
C VAL A 309 -59.06 80.46 7.03
N ARG A 310 -59.62 79.34 6.56
CA ARG A 310 -60.95 79.32 5.90
C ARG A 310 -62.05 79.80 6.85
N ARG A 311 -62.03 79.39 8.12
CA ARG A 311 -62.97 79.84 9.17
C ARG A 311 -62.86 81.33 9.46
N LEU A 312 -61.65 81.86 9.62
CA LEU A 312 -61.42 83.29 9.85
C LEU A 312 -61.85 84.12 8.64
N ASN A 313 -61.56 83.65 7.42
CA ASN A 313 -62.01 84.31 6.19
C ASN A 313 -63.54 84.34 6.07
N SER A 314 -64.24 83.28 6.47
CA SER A 314 -65.72 83.27 6.47
C SER A 314 -66.30 84.23 7.52
N ILE A 315 -65.74 84.29 8.73
CA ILE A 315 -66.12 85.25 9.77
C ILE A 315 -65.89 86.68 9.30
N LYS A 316 -64.72 86.98 8.72
CA LYS A 316 -64.41 88.29 8.15
C LYS A 316 -65.46 88.70 7.10
N LYS A 317 -65.82 87.80 6.19
CA LYS A 317 -66.85 88.04 5.18
C LYS A 317 -68.22 88.31 5.80
N ILE A 318 -68.59 87.59 6.87
CA ILE A 318 -69.83 87.83 7.63
C ILE A 318 -69.80 89.19 8.33
N GLN A 319 -68.68 89.58 8.93
CA GLN A 319 -68.51 90.89 9.56
C GLN A 319 -68.58 92.03 8.52
N GLU A 320 -67.97 91.85 7.34
CA GLU A 320 -68.09 92.79 6.22
C GLU A 320 -69.56 92.96 5.78
N MET A 321 -70.37 91.88 5.80
CA MET A 321 -71.82 91.96 5.52
C MET A 321 -72.62 92.63 6.64
N ARG A 322 -72.22 92.48 7.91
CA ARG A 322 -72.92 93.07 9.08
C ARG A 322 -72.50 94.52 9.35
N GLY A 323 -71.33 94.93 8.87
CA GLY A 323 -70.71 96.24 9.13
C GLY A 323 -70.87 97.28 8.01
N THR A 324 -71.83 97.13 7.10
CA THR A 324 -72.20 98.21 6.16
C THR A 324 -73.09 99.25 6.86
N LEU A 325 -72.55 99.87 7.91
CA LEU A 325 -73.01 101.19 8.34
C LEU A 325 -72.49 102.20 7.30
N GLY A 326 -73.30 102.44 6.27
CA GLY A 326 -73.17 103.62 5.41
C GLY A 326 -72.32 103.50 4.14
N ARG A 327 -72.17 102.31 3.54
CA ARG A 327 -71.62 102.20 2.18
C ARG A 327 -72.71 101.83 1.19
N THR A 328 -72.90 102.70 0.20
CA THR A 328 -73.96 102.57 -0.79
C THR A 328 -73.64 101.45 -1.78
N PRO A 329 -74.64 100.87 -2.47
CA PRO A 329 -74.41 99.87 -3.52
C PRO A 329 -73.43 100.32 -4.61
N GLN A 330 -73.26 101.63 -4.80
CA GLN A 330 -72.30 102.23 -5.72
C GLN A 330 -70.85 102.16 -5.19
N ASP A 331 -70.63 102.27 -3.88
CA ASP A 331 -69.29 102.13 -3.26
C ASP A 331 -68.78 100.68 -3.32
N ILE A 332 -69.69 99.71 -3.21
CA ILE A 332 -69.36 98.28 -3.34
C ILE A 332 -68.94 97.96 -4.79
N LYS A 333 -69.64 98.52 -5.78
CA LYS A 333 -69.24 98.42 -7.20
C LYS A 333 -67.91 99.12 -7.47
N ARG A 334 -67.67 100.31 -6.88
CA ARG A 334 -66.42 101.05 -7.08
C ARG A 334 -65.22 100.30 -6.49
N ILE A 335 -65.37 99.65 -5.34
CA ILE A 335 -64.32 98.80 -4.73
C ILE A 335 -64.13 97.47 -5.50
N GLN A 336 -65.18 96.88 -6.10
CA GLN A 336 -65.02 95.70 -6.95
C GLN A 336 -64.27 96.00 -8.25
N VAL A 337 -64.53 97.16 -8.87
CA VAL A 337 -63.79 97.62 -10.06
C VAL A 337 -62.35 98.01 -9.68
N GLN A 338 -62.14 98.69 -8.55
CA GLN A 338 -60.79 99.04 -8.07
C GLN A 338 -59.99 97.83 -7.57
N LYS A 339 -60.64 96.76 -7.09
CA LYS A 339 -59.99 95.45 -6.82
C LYS A 339 -59.73 94.65 -8.09
N GLN A 340 -60.36 94.95 -9.22
CA GLN A 340 -59.97 94.40 -10.52
C GLN A 340 -58.77 95.18 -11.11
N GLU A 341 -58.69 96.49 -10.89
CA GLU A 341 -57.57 97.32 -11.36
C GLU A 341 -56.30 97.21 -10.48
N ASN A 342 -56.44 97.01 -9.17
CA ASN A 342 -55.31 96.76 -8.25
C ASN A 342 -54.98 95.28 -8.05
N ARG A 343 -55.56 94.38 -8.85
CA ARG A 343 -54.87 93.13 -9.19
C ARG A 343 -53.76 93.49 -10.18
N GLN A 344 -52.74 94.22 -9.69
CA GLN A 344 -51.39 93.86 -10.09
C GLN A 344 -51.33 92.37 -9.79
N SER A 345 -51.33 91.58 -10.86
CA SER A 345 -51.03 90.18 -10.84
C SER A 345 -49.86 89.99 -9.89
N VAL A 346 -50.16 89.65 -8.62
CA VAL A 346 -49.19 88.97 -7.78
C VAL A 346 -48.80 87.82 -8.68
N PRO A 347 -47.53 87.74 -9.11
CA PRO A 347 -47.12 86.58 -9.85
C PRO A 347 -47.41 85.43 -8.89
N THR A 348 -48.44 84.65 -9.20
CA THR A 348 -48.51 83.25 -8.80
C THR A 348 -47.41 82.56 -9.60
N SER A 349 -46.17 82.95 -9.31
CA SER A 349 -44.96 82.17 -9.46
C SER A 349 -44.70 81.47 -8.13
N PHE A 350 -45.74 81.02 -7.42
CA PHE A 350 -45.72 79.62 -7.04
C PHE A 350 -46.14 78.85 -8.28
N ARG A 351 -45.18 78.79 -9.22
CA ARG A 351 -45.05 77.64 -10.08
C ARG A 351 -45.02 76.45 -9.12
N PHE A 352 -46.13 75.72 -9.06
CA PHE A 352 -45.95 74.32 -9.38
C PHE A 352 -45.06 74.28 -10.63
N ILE A 353 -43.84 73.83 -10.44
CA ILE A 353 -43.07 73.23 -11.51
C ILE A 353 -43.82 71.91 -11.76
N ASP A 354 -45.02 71.85 -12.35
CA ASP A 354 -45.49 72.14 -13.71
C ASP A 354 -44.70 73.12 -14.56
N SER A 355 -43.44 72.73 -14.79
CA SER A 355 -42.76 73.03 -16.03
C SER A 355 -43.39 72.24 -17.18
N GLU A 356 -44.48 72.75 -17.78
CA GLU A 356 -44.59 72.68 -19.24
C GLU A 356 -43.49 73.57 -19.81
N VAL A 357 -42.28 73.01 -19.85
CA VAL A 357 -41.28 73.41 -20.83
C VAL A 357 -41.78 72.83 -22.18
N ASN A 358 -42.79 73.47 -22.77
CA ASN A 358 -43.01 73.33 -24.21
C ASN A 358 -41.89 74.14 -24.90
N GLY A 359 -40.76 73.45 -25.04
CA GLY A 359 -39.46 73.98 -25.47
C GLY A 359 -38.29 73.43 -24.65
N ARG A 360 -38.19 72.10 -24.51
CA ARG A 360 -37.22 71.29 -23.70
C ARG A 360 -37.69 70.66 -22.36
N ALA A 361 -38.97 70.30 -22.18
CA ALA A 361 -39.43 69.45 -21.05
C ALA A 361 -39.11 67.97 -21.26
N THR A 362 -38.71 67.57 -22.46
CA THR A 362 -38.23 66.23 -22.77
C THR A 362 -36.81 65.98 -22.25
N SER A 363 -36.37 66.64 -21.18
CA SER A 363 -35.08 66.35 -20.54
C SER A 363 -35.23 65.71 -19.17
N GLY A 364 -36.26 66.04 -18.37
CA GLY A 364 -36.40 65.50 -17.01
C GLY A 364 -36.87 64.05 -16.96
N GLU A 365 -37.96 63.73 -17.67
CA GLU A 365 -38.45 62.36 -17.83
C GLU A 365 -37.46 61.49 -18.58
N THR A 366 -36.83 62.01 -19.64
CA THR A 366 -35.75 61.29 -20.32
C THR A 366 -34.55 61.08 -19.40
N ILE A 367 -34.22 61.99 -18.48
CA ILE A 367 -33.09 61.78 -17.54
C ILE A 367 -33.42 60.68 -16.53
N LEU A 368 -34.66 60.60 -16.04
CA LEU A 368 -35.10 59.49 -15.19
C LEU A 368 -35.14 58.17 -15.96
N ASP A 369 -35.64 58.16 -17.20
CA ASP A 369 -35.60 57.00 -18.08
C ASP A 369 -34.17 56.56 -18.40
N PHE A 370 -33.27 57.49 -18.74
CA PHE A 370 -31.85 57.19 -18.95
C PHE A 370 -31.21 56.61 -17.69
N ARG A 371 -31.57 57.10 -16.49
CA ARG A 371 -31.05 56.59 -15.23
C ARG A 371 -31.60 55.20 -14.90
N ILE A 372 -32.88 54.96 -15.13
CA ILE A 372 -33.52 53.64 -14.96
C ILE A 372 -32.92 52.65 -15.97
N GLN A 373 -32.75 53.06 -17.22
CA GLN A 373 -32.16 52.24 -18.27
C GLN A 373 -30.67 51.94 -18.00
N ALA A 374 -29.92 52.92 -17.48
CA ALA A 374 -28.53 52.71 -17.05
C ALA A 374 -28.43 51.77 -15.85
N LEU A 375 -29.31 51.90 -14.85
CA LEU A 375 -29.37 50.99 -13.71
C LEU A 375 -29.79 49.58 -14.12
N SER A 376 -30.78 49.45 -15.01
CA SER A 376 -31.21 48.17 -15.56
C SER A 376 -30.08 47.49 -16.35
N HIS A 377 -29.33 48.25 -17.15
CA HIS A 377 -28.15 47.75 -17.85
C HIS A 377 -27.04 47.32 -16.88
N GLN A 378 -26.77 48.09 -15.82
CA GLN A 378 -25.81 47.71 -14.78
C GLN A 378 -26.23 46.45 -14.03
N LEU A 379 -27.52 46.31 -13.71
CA LEU A 379 -28.07 45.11 -13.08
C LEU A 379 -27.91 43.89 -14.00
N LYS A 380 -28.22 44.04 -15.28
CA LYS A 380 -28.03 42.98 -16.27
C LYS A 380 -26.57 42.52 -16.37
N ILE A 381 -25.63 43.46 -16.42
CA ILE A 381 -24.19 43.13 -16.40
C ILE A 381 -23.81 42.38 -15.12
N LYS A 382 -24.29 42.84 -13.95
CA LYS A 382 -24.01 42.16 -12.68
C LYS A 382 -24.59 40.74 -12.65
N GLU A 383 -25.78 40.55 -13.22
CA GLU A 383 -26.43 39.25 -13.30
C GLU A 383 -25.69 38.29 -14.25
N GLU A 384 -25.19 38.78 -15.37
CA GLU A 384 -24.29 38.02 -16.27
C GLU A 384 -22.98 37.62 -15.57
N ILE A 385 -22.39 38.52 -14.77
CA ILE A 385 -21.20 38.22 -13.95
C ILE A 385 -21.51 37.15 -12.89
N ILE A 386 -22.64 37.25 -12.20
CA ILE A 386 -23.07 36.26 -11.20
C ILE A 386 -23.25 34.89 -11.87
N GLN A 387 -23.94 34.81 -13.01
CA GLN A 387 -24.12 33.56 -13.74
C GLN A 387 -22.79 32.96 -14.20
N LYS A 388 -21.84 33.79 -14.67
CA LYS A 388 -20.50 33.33 -15.04
C LYS A 388 -19.76 32.76 -13.82
N ASN A 389 -19.78 33.46 -12.69
CA ASN A 389 -19.14 33.01 -11.46
C ASN A 389 -19.77 31.71 -10.92
N GLU A 390 -21.10 31.57 -10.99
CA GLU A 390 -21.79 30.32 -10.63
C GLU A 390 -21.35 29.15 -11.51
N GLN A 391 -21.15 29.36 -12.81
CA GLN A 391 -20.63 28.33 -13.70
C GLN A 391 -19.18 27.97 -13.37
N GLU A 392 -18.34 28.94 -13.01
CA GLU A 392 -16.95 28.69 -12.59
C GLU A 392 -16.91 27.92 -11.26
N ILE A 393 -17.75 28.26 -10.29
CA ILE A 393 -17.89 27.50 -9.02
C ILE A 393 -18.37 26.06 -9.30
N LYS A 394 -19.35 25.87 -10.18
CA LYS A 394 -19.80 24.51 -10.56
C LYS A 394 -18.69 23.68 -11.18
N LYS A 395 -17.86 24.27 -12.04
CA LYS A 395 -16.67 23.61 -12.61
C LYS A 395 -15.62 23.29 -11.54
N ALA A 396 -15.36 24.23 -10.62
CA ALA A 396 -14.42 24.02 -9.52
C ALA A 396 -14.87 22.87 -8.61
N ASN A 397 -16.15 22.81 -8.23
CA ASN A 397 -16.71 21.74 -7.39
C ASN A 397 -16.66 20.37 -8.11
N ALA A 398 -16.88 20.34 -9.42
CA ALA A 398 -16.74 19.11 -10.21
C ALA A 398 -15.28 18.62 -10.19
N ASN A 399 -14.31 19.52 -10.38
CA ASN A 399 -12.88 19.20 -10.29
C ASN A 399 -12.47 18.73 -8.89
N GLU A 400 -12.97 19.38 -7.83
CA GLU A 400 -12.74 18.95 -6.44
C GLU A 400 -13.26 17.53 -6.19
N THR A 401 -14.42 17.20 -6.74
CA THR A 401 -15.01 15.85 -6.62
C THR A 401 -14.11 14.80 -7.28
N VAL A 402 -13.56 15.10 -8.47
CA VAL A 402 -12.62 14.21 -9.17
C VAL A 402 -11.33 14.04 -8.36
N MET A 403 -10.76 15.13 -7.84
CA MET A 403 -9.55 15.06 -6.99
C MET A 403 -9.79 14.26 -5.71
N MET A 404 -10.96 14.40 -5.07
CA MET A 404 -11.31 13.60 -3.89
C MET A 404 -11.41 12.11 -4.20
N GLN A 405 -11.95 11.72 -5.35
CA GLN A 405 -11.98 10.33 -5.79
C GLN A 405 -10.57 9.78 -6.03
N GLU A 406 -9.69 10.56 -6.65
CA GLU A 406 -8.30 10.19 -6.89
C GLU A 406 -7.51 10.04 -5.58
N ILE A 407 -7.70 10.95 -4.62
CA ILE A 407 -7.13 10.84 -3.27
C ILE A 407 -7.63 9.56 -2.58
N GLY A 408 -8.91 9.22 -2.72
CA GLY A 408 -9.48 7.98 -2.19
C GLY A 408 -8.81 6.74 -2.79
N HIS A 409 -8.63 6.72 -4.11
CA HIS A 409 -7.93 5.64 -4.81
C HIS A 409 -6.46 5.51 -4.38
N LEU A 410 -5.73 6.62 -4.29
CA LEU A 410 -4.33 6.63 -3.83
C LEU A 410 -4.19 6.15 -2.39
N LYS A 411 -5.11 6.53 -1.49
CA LYS A 411 -5.13 6.01 -0.11
C LYS A 411 -5.33 4.50 -0.06
N ALA A 412 -6.22 3.95 -0.90
CA ALA A 412 -6.42 2.51 -1.00
C ALA A 412 -5.16 1.79 -1.52
N GLN A 413 -4.49 2.35 -2.53
CA GLN A 413 -3.22 1.81 -3.03
C GLN A 413 -2.12 1.82 -1.96
N VAL A 414 -1.95 2.93 -1.24
CA VAL A 414 -0.97 3.02 -0.13
C VAL A 414 -1.28 2.00 0.97
N SER A 415 -2.56 1.82 1.32
CA SER A 415 -2.97 0.80 2.29
C SER A 415 -2.59 -0.61 1.83
N ASN A 416 -2.81 -0.94 0.56
CA ASN A 416 -2.46 -2.25 0.00
C ASN A 416 -0.93 -2.47 -0.03
N LEU A 417 -0.15 -1.44 -0.37
CA LEU A 417 1.31 -1.51 -0.34
C LEU A 417 1.85 -1.71 1.09
N LEU A 418 1.24 -1.07 2.09
CA LEU A 418 1.61 -1.27 3.50
C LEU A 418 1.31 -2.69 3.99
N ILE A 419 0.21 -3.29 3.54
CA ILE A 419 -0.11 -4.70 3.83
C ILE A 419 0.97 -5.61 3.24
N ARG A 420 1.30 -5.44 1.96
CA ARG A 420 2.35 -6.22 1.28
C ARG A 420 3.72 -6.07 1.93
N LEU A 421 4.10 -4.85 2.30
CA LEU A 421 5.36 -4.61 3.01
C LEU A 421 5.40 -5.37 4.34
N LYS A 422 4.28 -5.41 5.06
CA LYS A 422 4.19 -6.12 6.35
C LYS A 422 4.24 -7.64 6.17
N GLU A 423 3.62 -8.15 5.12
CA GLU A 423 3.72 -9.56 4.71
C GLU A 423 5.16 -9.93 4.35
N GLU A 424 5.85 -9.13 3.54
CA GLU A 424 7.27 -9.33 3.21
C GLU A 424 8.16 -9.27 4.46
N GLN A 425 7.91 -8.34 5.39
CA GLN A 425 8.64 -8.27 6.65
C GLN A 425 8.43 -9.52 7.51
N LEU A 426 7.21 -10.06 7.55
CA LEU A 426 6.90 -11.29 8.26
C LEU A 426 7.61 -12.49 7.61
N ASN A 427 7.58 -12.57 6.28
CA ASN A 427 8.26 -13.62 5.52
C ASN A 427 9.77 -13.56 5.74
N ASN A 428 10.38 -12.38 5.71
CA ASN A 428 11.81 -12.22 6.00
C ASN A 428 12.16 -12.63 7.45
N GLN A 429 11.28 -12.39 8.42
CA GLN A 429 11.48 -12.88 9.78
C GLN A 429 11.38 -14.41 9.86
N LEU A 430 10.44 -15.01 9.13
CA LEU A 430 10.31 -16.46 9.04
C LEU A 430 11.55 -17.09 8.41
N TYR A 431 12.03 -16.57 7.28
CA TYR A 431 13.26 -17.02 6.63
C TYR A 431 14.47 -16.96 7.55
N LYS A 432 14.58 -15.90 8.36
CA LYS A 432 15.68 -15.79 9.32
C LYS A 432 15.60 -16.83 10.43
N ILE A 433 14.39 -17.19 10.88
CA ILE A 433 14.17 -18.23 11.87
C ILE A 433 14.49 -19.62 11.29
N THR A 434 14.14 -19.88 10.03
CA THR A 434 14.48 -21.15 9.37
C THR A 434 15.98 -21.27 9.08
N GLU A 435 16.65 -20.22 8.59
CA GLU A 435 18.11 -20.24 8.41
C GLU A 435 18.87 -20.42 9.74
N GLU A 436 18.45 -19.73 10.81
CA GLU A 436 19.03 -19.92 12.15
C GLU A 436 18.67 -21.29 12.75
N GLY A 437 17.53 -21.88 12.37
CA GLY A 437 17.13 -23.24 12.76
C GLY A 437 17.97 -24.31 12.08
N GLU A 438 18.11 -24.26 10.76
CA GLU A 438 18.88 -25.23 9.98
C GLU A 438 20.37 -25.19 10.33
N ALA A 439 20.95 -24.01 10.59
CA ALA A 439 22.35 -23.88 11.00
C ALA A 439 22.63 -24.41 12.42
N VAL A 440 21.61 -24.58 13.27
CA VAL A 440 21.75 -25.10 14.64
C VAL A 440 21.39 -26.59 14.73
N MET A 441 20.65 -27.11 13.76
CA MET A 441 20.19 -28.51 13.71
C MET A 441 21.25 -29.51 13.23
N SER A 442 22.34 -29.05 12.61
CA SER A 442 23.39 -29.95 12.10
C SER A 442 24.34 -30.53 13.16
N ASP A 443 24.35 -30.01 14.40
CA ASP A 443 25.31 -30.46 15.44
C ASP A 443 24.68 -30.80 16.81
N ARG A 444 23.36 -30.68 16.99
CA ARG A 444 22.71 -30.92 18.29
C ARG A 444 21.94 -32.23 18.33
N SER A 445 22.26 -33.04 19.34
CA SER A 445 21.50 -34.25 19.67
C SER A 445 20.05 -33.91 19.99
N LEU A 446 19.11 -34.71 19.49
CA LEU A 446 17.66 -34.64 19.74
C LEU A 446 17.29 -34.44 21.23
N PHE A 447 18.13 -34.92 22.16
CA PHE A 447 17.94 -34.74 23.61
C PHE A 447 18.24 -33.31 24.10
N GLU A 448 19.18 -32.63 23.48
CA GLU A 448 19.53 -31.23 23.79
C GLU A 448 18.45 -30.27 23.25
N GLU A 449 17.80 -30.66 22.15
CA GLU A 449 16.69 -29.91 21.56
C GLU A 449 15.44 -29.93 22.44
N ILE A 450 15.09 -31.08 23.03
CA ILE A 450 13.97 -31.20 23.98
C ILE A 450 14.21 -30.31 25.21
N ALA A 451 15.43 -30.30 25.75
CA ALA A 451 15.77 -29.46 26.91
C ALA A 451 15.69 -27.95 26.60
N VAL A 452 16.08 -27.54 25.38
CA VAL A 452 15.97 -26.14 24.94
C VAL A 452 14.51 -25.75 24.67
N LEU A 453 13.69 -26.66 24.14
CA LEU A 453 12.26 -26.42 23.91
C LEU A 453 11.48 -26.31 25.23
N GLU A 454 11.81 -27.12 26.25
CA GLU A 454 11.25 -26.98 27.60
C GLU A 454 11.62 -25.63 28.23
N ALA A 455 12.89 -25.21 28.13
CA ALA A 455 13.33 -23.91 28.64
C ALA A 455 12.69 -22.73 27.88
N ARG A 456 12.49 -22.85 26.56
CA ARG A 456 11.78 -21.85 25.75
C ARG A 456 10.30 -21.76 26.10
N SER A 457 9.63 -22.89 26.32
CA SER A 457 8.22 -22.94 26.78
C SER A 457 8.03 -22.13 28.06
N ASP A 458 8.94 -22.29 29.03
CA ASP A 458 8.85 -21.58 30.31
C ASP A 458 9.14 -20.08 30.16
N SER A 459 10.09 -19.69 29.29
CA SER A 459 10.34 -18.27 28.97
C SER A 459 9.17 -17.59 28.24
N VAL A 460 8.45 -18.33 27.38
CA VAL A 460 7.28 -17.81 26.64
C VAL A 460 6.09 -17.62 27.57
N LYS A 461 5.89 -18.52 28.55
CA LYS A 461 4.89 -18.34 29.61
C LYS A 461 5.19 -17.08 30.43
N GLU A 462 6.46 -16.85 30.77
CA GLU A 462 6.87 -15.66 31.53
C GLU A 462 6.73 -14.36 30.71
N GLY A 463 7.05 -14.41 29.41
CA GLY A 463 6.88 -13.29 28.48
C GLY A 463 5.42 -12.92 28.21
N LYS A 464 4.52 -13.91 28.10
CA LYS A 464 3.06 -13.67 27.98
C LYS A 464 2.53 -12.96 29.24
N ASN A 465 2.93 -13.39 30.43
CA ASN A 465 2.53 -12.74 31.68
C ASN A 465 3.02 -11.28 31.78
N LYS A 466 4.23 -10.98 31.29
CA LYS A 466 4.75 -9.60 31.24
C LYS A 466 4.04 -8.73 30.20
N LYS A 467 3.68 -9.26 29.03
CA LYS A 467 2.92 -8.52 28.00
C LYS A 467 1.48 -8.22 28.43
N VAL A 468 0.82 -9.17 29.10
CA VAL A 468 -0.52 -8.93 29.68
C VAL A 468 -0.45 -7.84 30.74
N ALA A 469 0.54 -7.88 31.64
CA ALA A 469 0.75 -6.83 32.64
C ALA A 469 1.12 -5.46 32.04
N ALA A 470 1.83 -5.41 30.90
CA ALA A 470 2.16 -4.17 30.20
C ALA A 470 0.95 -3.58 29.46
N PHE A 471 0.11 -4.44 28.87
CA PHE A 471 -1.14 -4.04 28.24
C PHE A 471 -2.10 -3.43 29.27
N ASP A 472 -2.26 -4.06 30.44
CA ASP A 472 -3.09 -3.55 31.53
C ASP A 472 -2.59 -2.21 32.08
N ARG A 473 -1.26 -2.00 32.16
CA ARG A 473 -0.72 -0.68 32.53
C ARG A 473 -0.96 0.38 31.46
N SER A 474 -0.86 0.01 30.19
CA SER A 474 -1.10 0.94 29.07
C SER A 474 -2.54 1.40 29.03
N THR A 475 -3.50 0.48 29.13
CA THR A 475 -4.94 0.80 29.16
C THR A 475 -5.30 1.62 30.40
N GLN A 476 -4.73 1.31 31.57
CA GLN A 476 -4.91 2.12 32.78
C GLN A 476 -4.37 3.55 32.61
N THR A 477 -3.22 3.72 31.96
CA THR A 477 -2.61 5.04 31.73
C THR A 477 -3.44 5.86 30.74
N GLN A 478 -3.97 5.21 29.70
CA GLN A 478 -4.82 5.85 28.70
C GLN A 478 -6.16 6.30 29.33
N PHE A 479 -6.79 5.44 30.14
CA PHE A 479 -8.01 5.77 30.89
C PHE A 479 -7.81 6.95 31.84
N ASN A 480 -6.68 6.98 32.58
CA ASN A 480 -6.35 8.10 33.46
C ASN A 480 -6.16 9.41 32.68
N SER A 481 -5.52 9.37 31.50
CA SER A 481 -5.33 10.55 30.65
C SER A 481 -6.65 11.11 30.11
N GLU A 482 -7.60 10.24 29.72
CA GLU A 482 -8.93 10.67 29.27
C GLU A 482 -9.74 11.31 30.40
N MET A 483 -9.68 10.74 31.60
CA MET A 483 -10.34 11.31 32.77
C MET A 483 -9.77 12.69 33.16
N GLU A 484 -8.46 12.90 32.99
CA GLU A 484 -7.83 14.18 33.24
C GLU A 484 -8.26 15.25 32.21
N ILE A 485 -8.41 14.88 30.94
CA ILE A 485 -8.93 15.75 29.88
C ILE A 485 -10.40 16.12 30.15
N ILE A 486 -11.22 15.17 30.57
CA ILE A 486 -12.62 15.41 30.95
C ILE A 486 -12.69 16.36 32.16
N GLY A 487 -11.80 16.21 33.14
CA GLY A 487 -11.67 17.11 34.28
C GLY A 487 -11.34 18.55 33.89
N ARG A 488 -10.33 18.75 33.02
CA ARG A 488 -9.94 20.09 32.53
C ARG A 488 -11.05 20.77 31.72
N ASN A 489 -11.78 20.01 30.91
CA ASN A 489 -12.90 20.54 30.13
C ASN A 489 -14.11 20.93 30.99
N ARG A 490 -14.33 20.29 32.15
CA ARG A 490 -15.35 20.71 33.11
C ARG A 490 -14.98 22.02 33.81
N ASN A 491 -13.72 22.19 34.19
CA ASN A 491 -13.27 23.41 34.86
C ASN A 491 -13.28 24.64 33.93
N GLN A 492 -12.98 24.47 32.63
CA GLN A 492 -13.10 25.58 31.66
C GLN A 492 -14.55 25.99 31.38
N LYS A 493 -15.54 25.11 31.59
CA LYS A 493 -16.97 25.44 31.45
C LYS A 493 -17.53 26.18 32.66
N THR A 494 -16.94 26.02 33.84
CA THR A 494 -17.38 26.73 35.05
C THR A 494 -16.83 28.16 35.10
N ASP A 495 -15.61 28.41 34.64
CA ASP A 495 -15.04 29.78 34.60
C ASP A 495 -15.75 30.71 33.62
N LYS A 496 -16.31 30.19 32.52
CA LYS A 496 -17.10 31.01 31.58
C LYS A 496 -18.49 31.39 32.08
N ARG A 497 -18.95 30.84 33.21
CA ARG A 497 -20.25 31.18 33.81
C ARG A 497 -20.14 32.23 34.92
N SER A 498 -18.96 32.44 35.52
CA SER A 498 -18.75 33.47 36.56
C SER A 498 -18.65 34.89 36.01
N ASP A 499 -18.26 35.07 34.74
CA ASP A 499 -18.10 36.42 34.16
C ASP A 499 -19.39 37.04 33.61
N CYS A 500 -20.52 36.33 33.66
CA CYS A 500 -21.80 36.81 33.11
C CYS A 500 -22.76 37.41 34.15
N TRP A 501 -22.35 37.55 35.42
CA TRP A 501 -23.23 38.04 36.51
C TRP A 501 -22.91 39.45 37.03
N LEU A 502 -22.03 40.21 36.36
CA LEU A 502 -21.65 41.57 36.76
C LEU A 502 -22.22 42.69 35.87
N CYS A 503 -23.26 42.40 35.08
CA CYS A 503 -24.02 43.41 34.34
C CYS A 503 -25.52 43.12 34.44
N PHE A 504 -26.08 43.37 35.62
CA PHE A 504 -27.49 43.71 35.82
C PHE A 504 -27.63 44.68 36.98
#